data_AF-A0A1V4SCQ3-F1
#
_entry.id   AF-A0A1V4SCQ3-F1
#
_cell.length_a   1.000
_cell.length_b   1.000
_cell.length_c   1.000
_cell.angle_alpha   90.00
_cell.angle_beta   90.00
_cell.angle_gamma   90.00
#
_symmetry.space_group_name_H-M   'P 1'
#
loop_
_entity.id
_entity.type
_entity.pdbx_description
1 polymer ?
#
loop_
_entity_poly.entity_id
_entity_poly.type
_entity_poly.pdbx_seq_one_letter_code
_entity_poly.pdbx_strand_id
1 'polypeptide(L)'
;MKFTLEDVIKEMFAFSNNFVANQLLLSMGAADYGSPATLRKGLGTLLHYARNNLGLKNLAIVEGSGISRKNRISPEDMLKVLQRFHPYRHLLPREGPFFYKTGTLKGIRTRAGYIEKKNGKKGYIVLFLKSDHPNADDLMRCLERLF
;
A
#
# COMPACT_ATOMS: atom_id res chain seq x y z
N MET A 1 -16.34 18.37 13.31
CA MET A 1 -16.39 17.02 12.70
C MET A 1 -15.34 16.14 13.35
N LYS A 2 -15.67 14.90 13.71
CA LYS A 2 -14.70 13.92 14.22
C LYS A 2 -14.49 12.86 13.13
N PHE A 3 -13.32 12.87 12.49
CA PHE A 3 -12.96 11.87 11.49
C PHE A 3 -12.53 10.57 12.18
N THR A 4 -12.91 9.43 11.62
CA THR A 4 -12.39 8.12 12.04
C THR A 4 -11.02 7.86 11.42
N LEU A 5 -10.31 6.85 11.92
CA LEU A 5 -9.04 6.42 11.29
C LEU A 5 -9.28 5.92 9.86
N GLU A 6 -10.40 5.24 9.60
CA GLU A 6 -10.76 4.78 8.26
C GLU A 6 -10.98 5.95 7.30
N ASP A 7 -11.63 7.04 7.76
CA ASP A 7 -11.78 8.26 6.95
C ASP A 7 -10.42 8.84 6.56
N VAL A 8 -9.50 8.96 7.53
CA VAL A 8 -8.15 9.47 7.29
C VAL A 8 -7.38 8.58 6.31
N ILE A 9 -7.47 7.26 6.44
CA ILE A 9 -6.79 6.31 5.56
C ILE A 9 -7.38 6.35 4.15
N LYS A 10 -8.69 6.43 4.02
CA LYS A 10 -9.38 6.51 2.73
C LYS A 10 -8.97 7.77 1.96
N GLU A 11 -8.96 8.92 2.63
CA GLU A 11 -8.50 10.19 2.06
C GLU A 11 -7.01 10.15 1.70
N MET A 12 -6.17 9.57 2.57
CA MET A 12 -4.76 9.35 2.30
C MET A 12 -4.55 8.53 1.03
N PHE A 13 -5.31 7.46 0.82
CA PHE A 13 -5.20 6.65 -0.39
C PHE A 13 -5.72 7.38 -1.63
N ALA A 14 -6.86 8.06 -1.54
CA ALA A 14 -7.47 8.81 -2.64
C ALA A 14 -6.55 9.91 -3.19
N PHE A 15 -5.95 10.69 -2.30
CA PHE A 15 -5.07 11.80 -2.67
C PHE A 15 -3.57 11.44 -2.66
N SER A 16 -3.24 10.18 -2.37
CA SER A 16 -1.86 9.72 -2.23
C SER A 16 -1.02 10.62 -1.29
N ASN A 17 -1.60 10.97 -0.14
CA ASN A 17 -1.07 12.02 0.72
C ASN A 17 0.13 11.54 1.55
N ASN A 18 1.32 11.94 1.13
CA ASN A 18 2.58 11.54 1.76
C ASN A 18 2.74 12.08 3.19
N PHE A 19 2.17 13.25 3.47
CA PHE A 19 2.22 13.83 4.81
C PHE A 19 1.42 12.97 5.79
N VAL A 20 0.17 12.66 5.44
CA VAL A 20 -0.70 11.80 6.27
C VAL A 20 -0.09 10.41 6.47
N ALA A 21 0.47 9.80 5.42
CA ALA A 21 1.15 8.51 5.55
C ALA A 21 2.30 8.52 6.58
N ASN A 22 3.12 9.57 6.57
CA ASN A 22 4.18 9.72 7.56
C ASN A 22 3.65 10.06 8.97
N GLN A 23 2.57 10.84 9.08
CA GLN A 23 1.94 11.09 10.37
C GLN A 23 1.34 9.83 10.99
N LEU A 24 0.74 8.94 10.19
CA LEU A 24 0.28 7.63 10.66
C LEU A 24 1.46 6.79 11.17
N LEU A 25 2.57 6.75 10.44
CA LEU A 25 3.79 6.06 10.88
C LEU A 25 4.34 6.60 12.21
N LEU A 26 4.40 7.92 12.36
CA LEU A 26 4.84 8.56 13.59
C LEU A 26 3.88 8.27 14.76
N SER A 27 2.58 8.30 14.49
CA SER A 27 1.54 8.04 15.49
C SER A 27 1.59 6.61 16.02
N MET A 28 1.81 5.62 15.14
CA MET A 28 2.06 4.23 15.57
C MET A 28 3.26 4.15 16.51
N GLY A 29 4.36 4.83 16.18
CA GLY A 29 5.55 4.85 17.04
C GLY A 29 5.32 5.51 18.40
N ALA A 30 4.49 6.55 18.48
CA ALA A 30 4.11 7.17 19.74
C ALA A 30 3.15 6.29 20.56
N ALA A 31 2.26 5.55 19.89
CA ALA A 31 1.35 4.62 20.55
C ALA A 31 2.10 3.46 21.22
N ASP A 32 3.08 2.87 20.53
CA ASP A 32 3.81 1.70 21.04
C ASP A 32 4.96 2.05 22.00
N TYR A 33 5.61 3.20 21.79
CA TYR A 33 6.83 3.57 22.53
C TYR A 33 6.73 4.91 23.29
N GLY A 34 5.54 5.48 23.38
CA GLY A 34 5.28 6.77 24.04
C GLY A 34 5.83 7.99 23.28
N SER A 35 5.46 9.18 23.77
CA SER A 35 5.92 10.46 23.24
C SER A 35 7.40 10.76 23.57
N PRO A 36 8.10 11.60 22.78
CA PRO A 36 7.68 12.12 21.49
C PRO A 36 7.72 11.05 20.39
N ALA A 37 6.90 11.24 19.35
CA ALA A 37 6.93 10.44 18.14
C ALA A 37 8.26 10.61 17.39
N THR A 38 8.83 9.52 16.88
CA THR A 38 10.02 9.58 16.03
C THR A 38 9.92 8.57 14.89
N LEU A 39 10.60 8.84 13.78
CA LEU A 39 10.65 7.92 12.65
C LEU A 39 11.19 6.55 13.07
N ARG A 40 12.20 6.50 13.93
CA ARG A 40 12.77 5.26 14.48
C ARG A 40 11.72 4.41 15.20
N LYS A 41 10.91 5.03 16.07
CA LYS A 41 9.83 4.33 16.80
C LYS A 41 8.74 3.82 15.84
N GLY A 42 8.34 4.66 14.87
CA GLY A 42 7.35 4.28 13.86
C GLY A 42 7.81 3.12 12.99
N LEU A 43 9.04 3.17 12.49
CA LEU A 43 9.65 2.07 11.73
C LEU A 43 9.83 0.82 12.58
N GLY A 44 10.21 0.97 13.87
CA GLY A 44 10.27 -0.15 14.81
C GLY A 44 8.94 -0.89 14.90
N THR A 45 7.85 -0.14 15.07
CA THR A 45 6.47 -0.67 15.11
C THR A 45 6.11 -1.39 13.81
N LEU A 46 6.31 -0.73 12.67
CA LEU A 46 5.97 -1.26 11.35
C LEU A 46 6.75 -2.53 11.02
N LEU A 47 8.07 -2.52 11.24
CA LEU A 47 8.95 -3.65 10.95
C LEU A 47 8.72 -4.81 11.92
N HIS A 48 8.39 -4.53 13.19
CA HIS A 48 7.96 -5.56 14.14
C HIS A 48 6.71 -6.27 13.63
N TYR A 49 5.67 -5.52 13.24
CA TYR A 49 4.44 -6.09 12.69
C TYR A 49 4.71 -6.87 11.39
N ALA A 50 5.47 -6.29 10.46
CA ALA A 50 5.84 -6.94 9.20
C ALA A 50 6.55 -8.29 9.43
N ARG A 51 7.48 -8.35 10.38
CA ARG A 51 8.23 -9.57 10.69
C ARG A 51 7.37 -10.61 11.42
N ASN A 52 6.68 -10.20 12.47
CA ASN A 52 6.06 -11.13 13.43
C ASN A 52 4.63 -11.51 13.05
N ASN A 53 3.90 -10.64 12.35
CA ASN A 53 2.50 -10.89 11.97
C ASN A 53 2.36 -11.27 10.50
N LEU A 54 3.27 -10.84 9.63
CA LEU A 54 3.22 -11.10 8.19
C LEU A 54 4.37 -11.98 7.67
N GLY A 55 5.38 -12.26 8.51
CA GLY A 55 6.52 -13.09 8.11
C GLY A 55 7.40 -12.45 7.03
N LEU A 56 7.38 -11.11 6.89
CA LEU A 56 8.17 -10.39 5.89
C LEU A 56 9.57 -10.15 6.46
N LYS A 57 10.59 -10.78 5.85
CA LYS A 57 11.97 -10.72 6.34
C LYS A 57 12.89 -9.87 5.46
N ASN A 58 12.56 -9.71 4.19
CA ASN A 58 13.39 -9.06 3.19
C ASN A 58 12.77 -7.74 2.69
N LEU A 59 12.34 -6.90 3.63
CA LEU A 59 11.85 -5.55 3.36
C LEU A 59 12.84 -4.48 3.85
N ALA A 60 12.92 -3.38 3.13
CA ALA A 60 13.54 -2.14 3.59
C ALA A 60 12.49 -1.04 3.54
N ILE A 61 12.11 -0.48 4.68
CA ILE A 61 11.20 0.65 4.77
C ILE A 61 11.91 1.71 5.59
N VAL A 62 12.08 2.90 5.02
CA VAL A 62 12.76 4.01 5.69
C VAL A 62 11.82 5.18 5.99
N GLU A 63 10.59 5.14 5.46
CA GLU A 63 9.52 6.11 5.72
C GLU A 63 8.16 5.55 5.22
N GLY A 64 7.05 6.19 5.58
CA GLY A 64 5.70 5.64 5.41
C GLY A 64 5.00 5.95 4.09
N SER A 65 5.48 6.94 3.33
CA SER A 65 4.80 7.44 2.12
C SER A 65 5.19 6.72 0.82
N GLY A 66 6.37 6.10 0.77
CA GLY A 66 6.86 5.42 -0.43
C GLY A 66 7.69 6.29 -1.37
N ILE A 67 7.93 7.58 -1.06
CA ILE A 67 8.76 8.46 -1.91
C ILE A 67 10.23 8.03 -1.90
N SER A 68 10.70 7.48 -0.78
CA SER A 68 12.11 7.12 -0.66
C SER A 68 12.47 5.98 -1.61
N ARG A 69 13.47 6.22 -2.47
CA ARG A 69 14.07 5.18 -3.32
C ARG A 69 14.82 4.11 -2.53
N LYS A 70 14.95 4.24 -1.21
CA LYS A 70 15.51 3.20 -0.33
C LYS A 70 14.45 2.19 0.12
N ASN A 71 13.16 2.46 -0.10
CA ASN A 71 12.11 1.48 0.17
C ASN A 71 12.22 0.30 -0.81
N ARG A 72 12.10 -0.91 -0.28
CA ARG A 72 12.13 -2.19 -1.03
C ARG A 72 11.15 -3.16 -0.39
N ILE A 73 10.30 -3.74 -1.22
CA ILE A 73 9.41 -4.85 -0.90
C ILE A 73 9.27 -5.68 -2.17
N SER A 74 9.25 -7.01 -2.06
CA SER A 74 9.01 -7.86 -3.23
C SER A 74 7.51 -7.92 -3.57
N PRO A 75 7.14 -8.26 -4.81
CA PRO A 75 5.75 -8.50 -5.16
C PRO A 75 5.07 -9.56 -4.28
N GLU A 76 5.80 -10.61 -3.91
CA GLU A 76 5.31 -11.72 -3.08
C GLU A 76 5.03 -11.26 -1.64
N ASP A 77 5.89 -10.40 -1.09
CA ASP A 77 5.66 -9.83 0.24
C ASP A 77 4.53 -8.79 0.22
N MET A 78 4.40 -8.01 -0.85
CA MET A 78 3.23 -7.13 -1.05
C MET A 78 1.93 -7.92 -1.17
N LEU A 79 1.94 -9.10 -1.81
CA LEU A 79 0.77 -9.97 -1.87
C LEU A 79 0.30 -10.39 -0.47
N LYS A 80 1.22 -10.73 0.45
CA LYS A 80 0.86 -11.03 1.85
C LYS A 80 0.25 -9.83 2.57
N VAL A 81 0.78 -8.63 2.31
CA VAL A 81 0.20 -7.38 2.82
C VAL A 81 -1.24 -7.23 2.34
N LEU A 82 -1.50 -7.42 1.04
CA LEU A 82 -2.85 -7.34 0.48
C LEU A 82 -3.77 -8.44 1.03
N GLN A 83 -3.30 -9.67 1.19
CA GLN A 83 -4.08 -10.75 1.81
C GLN A 83 -4.54 -10.36 3.22
N ARG A 84 -3.64 -9.79 4.04
CA ARG A 84 -4.01 -9.29 5.36
C ARG A 84 -4.96 -8.09 5.29
N PHE A 85 -4.78 -7.21 4.30
CA PHE A 85 -5.54 -5.98 4.12
C PHE A 85 -6.91 -6.18 3.46
N HIS A 86 -7.23 -7.37 2.94
CA HIS A 86 -8.46 -7.64 2.18
C HIS A 86 -9.78 -7.17 2.83
N PRO A 87 -10.00 -7.31 4.15
CA PRO A 87 -11.21 -6.77 4.80
C PRO A 87 -11.38 -5.25 4.61
N TYR A 88 -10.28 -4.52 4.51
CA TYR A 88 -10.19 -3.07 4.37
C TYR A 88 -10.03 -2.59 2.92
N ARG A 89 -10.13 -3.49 1.93
CA ARG A 89 -9.96 -3.16 0.50
C ARG A 89 -10.85 -2.01 0.00
N HIS A 90 -12.00 -1.80 0.65
CA HIS A 90 -12.95 -0.73 0.35
C HIS A 90 -12.40 0.67 0.65
N LEU A 91 -11.28 0.78 1.38
CA LEU A 91 -10.56 2.03 1.61
C LEU A 91 -9.70 2.45 0.41
N LEU A 92 -9.41 1.54 -0.52
CA LEU A 92 -8.67 1.88 -1.74
C LEU A 92 -9.57 2.57 -2.77
N PRO A 93 -9.00 3.47 -3.61
CA PRO A 93 -9.69 4.00 -4.77
C PRO A 93 -10.24 2.88 -5.65
N ARG A 94 -11.47 3.09 -6.13
CA ARG A 94 -12.16 2.14 -7.01
C ARG A 94 -12.23 2.67 -8.43
N GLU A 95 -11.81 1.85 -9.37
CA GLU A 95 -11.94 2.11 -10.81
C GLU A 95 -12.54 0.88 -11.48
N GLY A 96 -13.82 0.94 -11.84
CA GLY A 96 -14.55 -0.20 -12.39
C GLY A 96 -14.53 -1.42 -11.44
N PRO A 97 -13.99 -2.59 -11.88
CA PRO A 97 -13.86 -3.77 -11.04
C PRO A 97 -12.63 -3.74 -10.12
N PHE A 98 -11.78 -2.71 -10.20
CA PHE A 98 -10.51 -2.66 -9.49
C PHE A 98 -10.57 -1.81 -8.23
N PHE A 99 -9.85 -2.25 -7.19
CA PHE A 99 -9.59 -1.50 -5.95
C PHE A 99 -8.08 -1.49 -5.75
N TYR A 100 -7.40 -0.40 -6.03
CA TYR A 100 -5.93 -0.42 -6.01
C TYR A 100 -5.30 0.91 -5.65
N LYS A 101 -4.08 0.84 -5.17
CA LYS A 101 -3.22 2.01 -5.01
C LYS A 101 -2.23 2.12 -6.15
N THR A 102 -2.09 3.34 -6.67
CA THR A 102 -1.05 3.73 -7.62
C THR A 102 0.25 4.07 -6.90
N GLY A 103 1.39 3.79 -7.52
CA GLY A 103 2.67 4.38 -7.15
C GLY A 103 3.40 4.89 -8.39
N THR A 104 3.87 6.13 -8.32
CA THR A 104 4.49 6.82 -9.45
C THR A 104 5.74 7.54 -8.96
N LEU A 105 6.90 7.13 -9.46
CA LEU A 105 8.16 7.87 -9.32
C LEU A 105 8.83 7.94 -10.70
N LYS A 106 9.83 8.82 -10.86
CA LYS A 106 10.65 8.82 -12.09
C LYS A 106 11.27 7.43 -12.26
N GLY A 107 10.95 6.76 -13.37
CA GLY A 107 11.45 5.40 -13.65
C GLY A 107 10.55 4.26 -13.15
N ILE A 108 9.46 4.53 -12.42
CA ILE A 108 8.72 3.49 -11.67
C ILE A 108 7.22 3.71 -11.82
N ARG A 109 6.48 2.62 -12.07
CA ARG A 109 5.02 2.57 -12.03
C ARG A 109 4.58 1.34 -11.26
N THR A 110 3.66 1.51 -10.32
CA THR A 110 3.13 0.40 -9.54
C THR A 110 1.60 0.41 -9.46
N ARG A 111 1.03 -0.78 -9.31
CA ARG A 111 -0.38 -1.03 -8.99
C ARG A 111 -0.42 -2.14 -7.94
N ALA A 112 -1.05 -1.90 -6.80
CA ALA A 112 -1.23 -2.93 -5.76
C ALA A 112 -2.67 -2.89 -5.25
N GLY A 113 -3.38 -4.02 -5.31
CA GLY A 113 -4.80 -4.05 -4.95
C GLY A 113 -5.51 -5.33 -5.37
N TYR A 114 -6.76 -5.17 -5.80
CA TYR A 114 -7.71 -6.25 -6.03
C TYR A 114 -8.50 -6.01 -7.33
N ILE A 115 -8.99 -7.11 -7.90
CA ILE A 115 -10.06 -7.11 -8.91
C ILE A 115 -11.25 -7.89 -8.33
N GLU A 116 -12.45 -7.31 -8.40
CA GLU A 116 -13.71 -7.96 -8.05
C GLU A 116 -14.73 -7.74 -9.18
N LYS A 117 -15.00 -8.80 -9.95
CA LYS A 117 -15.97 -8.76 -11.05
C LYS A 117 -17.39 -9.06 -10.58
N LYS A 118 -18.38 -8.57 -11.34
CA LYS A 118 -19.81 -8.80 -11.07
C LYS A 118 -20.20 -10.29 -11.07
N ASN A 119 -19.48 -11.12 -11.81
CA ASN A 119 -19.66 -12.58 -11.83
C ASN A 119 -19.06 -13.30 -10.60
N GLY A 120 -18.59 -12.55 -9.60
CA GLY A 120 -18.05 -13.09 -8.35
C GLY A 120 -16.57 -13.45 -8.40
N LYS A 121 -15.90 -13.39 -9.56
CA LYS A 121 -14.45 -13.64 -9.64
C LYS A 121 -13.67 -12.56 -8.91
N LYS A 122 -12.71 -12.99 -8.10
CA LYS A 122 -11.83 -12.12 -7.31
C LYS A 122 -10.38 -12.48 -7.50
N GLY A 123 -9.50 -11.48 -7.43
CA GLY A 123 -8.06 -11.68 -7.54
C GLY A 123 -7.27 -10.55 -6.89
N TYR A 124 -5.98 -10.81 -6.67
CA TYR A 124 -5.01 -9.83 -6.19
C TYR A 124 -4.18 -9.32 -7.36
N ILE A 125 -3.78 -8.05 -7.30
CA ILE A 125 -2.95 -7.39 -8.30
C ILE A 125 -1.73 -6.84 -7.60
N VAL A 126 -0.54 -7.25 -8.05
CA VAL A 126 0.73 -6.64 -7.68
C VAL A 126 1.57 -6.46 -8.93
N LEU A 127 1.69 -5.21 -9.40
CA LEU A 127 2.49 -4.83 -10.55
C LEU A 127 3.55 -3.83 -10.09
N PHE A 128 4.82 -4.20 -10.13
CA PHE A 128 5.97 -3.30 -9.91
C PHE A 128 6.79 -3.21 -11.19
N LEU A 129 6.67 -2.11 -11.90
CA LEU A 129 7.25 -1.92 -13.23
C LEU A 129 8.29 -0.82 -13.19
N LYS A 130 9.39 -1.05 -13.91
CA LYS A 130 10.26 0.04 -14.35
C LYS A 130 9.63 0.67 -15.60
N SER A 131 9.71 1.99 -15.74
CA SER A 131 8.93 2.75 -16.73
C SER A 131 9.44 2.63 -18.18
N ASP A 132 10.47 1.83 -18.42
CA ASP A 132 10.94 1.37 -19.73
C ASP A 132 10.13 0.17 -20.27
N HIS A 133 9.24 -0.39 -19.45
CA HIS A 133 8.38 -1.53 -19.75
C HIS A 133 6.90 -1.12 -19.96
N PRO A 134 6.04 -2.03 -20.51
CA PRO A 134 4.66 -1.71 -20.89
C PRO A 134 3.90 -0.89 -19.85
N ASN A 135 3.08 0.03 -20.35
CA ASN A 135 2.31 0.95 -19.52
C ASN A 135 1.44 0.15 -18.52
N ALA A 136 1.55 0.48 -17.23
CA ALA A 136 0.79 -0.16 -16.17
C ALA A 136 -0.71 -0.18 -16.48
N ASP A 137 -1.22 0.89 -17.10
CA ASP A 137 -2.63 0.99 -17.45
C ASP A 137 -3.04 0.02 -18.56
N ASP A 138 -2.15 -0.28 -19.50
CA ASP A 138 -2.38 -1.25 -20.57
C ASP A 138 -2.48 -2.66 -19.98
N LEU A 139 -1.60 -2.99 -19.03
CA LEU A 139 -1.65 -4.26 -18.30
C LEU A 139 -2.94 -4.39 -17.48
N MET A 140 -3.39 -3.31 -16.83
CA MET A 140 -4.67 -3.32 -16.12
C MET A 140 -5.85 -3.59 -17.07
N ARG A 141 -5.86 -2.98 -18.27
CA ARG A 141 -6.87 -3.27 -19.30
C ARG A 141 -6.81 -4.72 -19.79
N CYS A 142 -5.62 -5.29 -19.96
CA CYS A 142 -5.46 -6.70 -20.30
C CYS A 142 -5.99 -7.61 -19.19
N LEU A 143 -5.67 -7.32 -17.92
CA LEU A 143 -6.19 -8.08 -16.76
C LEU A 143 -7.71 -8.03 -16.69
N GLU A 144 -8.32 -6.88 -16.98
CA GLU A 144 -9.77 -6.76 -17.02
C GLU A 144 -10.41 -7.68 -18.08
N ARG A 145 -9.74 -7.92 -19.21
CA ARG A 145 -10.25 -8.82 -20.26
C ARG A 145 -10.03 -10.30 -19.94
N LEU A 146 -8.94 -10.64 -19.26
CA LEU A 146 -8.52 -12.02 -19.00
C LEU A 146 -9.23 -12.67 -17.80
N PHE A 147 -9.57 -11.88 -16.78
CA PHE A 147 -10.35 -12.36 -15.62
C PHE A 147 -11.81 -12.56 -15.97
#